data_AF-A0A812QUR8-F1
#
_entry.id   AF-A0A812QUR8-F1
#
_cell.length_a   1.000
_cell.length_b   1.000
_cell.length_c   1.000
_cell.angle_alpha   90.00
_cell.angle_beta   90.00
_cell.angle_gamma   90.00
#
_symmetry.space_group_name_H-M   'P 1'
#
loop_
_entity.id
_entity.type
_entity.pdbx_description
1 polymer ?
#
loop_
_entity_poly.entity_id
_entity_poly.type
_entity_poly.pdbx_seq_one_letter_code
_entity_poly.pdbx_strand_id
1 'polypeptide(L)'
;MAPNPLVYFEIALDNQPIGKIVFELFAHVVPKTAENFRALCTGEMGKGKMGKRLNFLGCVFHRIIPGFMCQGGDFTRGDGTGGESIYGAKFKDENFQMRHTEKGLLSMANSGPNTNGSQFFITVKATPHLDGKHVVFGKVISGYEVVQKMERCGSSSGKTSKKVTIHSCGEEVVEDAPKPPPAKKQKTLAAGEVQVLHIIRKHKGSRRPSSWRQESITCSKDEAGQFLKDLRQKLQGLNALDLQTKFQDLAKEHSDCGSAKKGGDLGVFGKGRMQKAFEEASFALQVGELSDIVSTDSGEHLILRIQ
;
A
#
# COMPACT_ATOMS: atom_id res chain seq x y z
N MET A 1 13.01 0.77 -7.96
CA MET A 1 13.25 1.63 -6.78
C MET A 1 12.46 1.03 -5.64
N ALA A 2 12.97 1.05 -4.41
CA ALA A 2 12.22 0.57 -3.26
C ALA A 2 10.94 1.43 -3.07
N PRO A 3 9.83 0.87 -2.57
CA PRO A 3 8.63 1.64 -2.27
C PRO A 3 8.92 2.71 -1.20
N ASN A 4 8.13 3.78 -1.22
CA ASN A 4 8.19 4.80 -0.18
C ASN A 4 7.80 4.19 1.19
N PRO A 5 8.52 4.51 2.28
CA PRO A 5 8.16 4.06 3.61
C PRO A 5 6.77 4.55 4.01
N LEU A 6 6.01 3.68 4.66
CA LEU A 6 4.74 4.04 5.31
C LEU A 6 4.95 4.06 6.81
N VAL A 7 4.49 5.12 7.47
CA VAL A 7 4.59 5.25 8.93
C VAL A 7 3.25 5.65 9.50
N TYR A 8 3.03 5.42 10.79
CA TYR A 8 1.76 5.73 11.43
C TYR A 8 1.90 6.45 12.76
N PHE A 9 0.84 7.18 13.11
CA PHE A 9 0.56 7.68 14.45
C PHE A 9 -0.83 7.23 14.89
N GLU A 10 -0.95 6.64 16.07
CA GLU A 10 -2.22 6.55 16.79
C GLU A 10 -2.34 7.76 17.69
N ILE A 11 -3.43 8.52 17.55
CA ILE A 11 -3.62 9.80 18.24
C ILE A 11 -4.60 9.63 19.38
N ALA A 12 -4.31 10.27 20.51
CA ALA A 12 -5.22 10.42 21.63
C ALA A 12 -5.49 11.90 21.94
N LEU A 13 -6.72 12.20 22.35
CA LEU A 13 -7.13 13.48 22.95
C LEU A 13 -7.39 13.25 24.44
N ASP A 14 -6.65 13.94 25.31
CA ASP A 14 -6.76 13.76 26.78
C ASP A 14 -6.69 12.27 27.20
N ASN A 15 -5.74 11.55 26.59
CA ASN A 15 -5.52 10.10 26.75
C ASN A 15 -6.63 9.18 26.22
N GLN A 16 -7.62 9.71 25.49
CA GLN A 16 -8.61 8.90 24.78
C GLN A 16 -8.22 8.71 23.31
N PRO A 17 -7.95 7.48 22.83
CA PRO A 17 -7.63 7.21 21.43
C PRO A 17 -8.75 7.68 20.48
N ILE A 18 -8.39 8.37 19.40
CA ILE A 18 -9.35 8.93 18.42
C ILE A 18 -9.17 8.39 16.99
N GLY A 19 -8.09 7.63 16.74
CA GLY A 19 -7.82 6.95 15.48
C GLY A 19 -6.35 6.90 15.11
N LYS A 20 -6.06 6.30 13.96
CA LYS A 20 -4.74 6.12 13.37
C LYS A 20 -4.59 7.01 12.13
N ILE A 21 -3.45 7.67 11.98
CA ILE A 21 -3.04 8.41 10.77
C ILE A 21 -1.90 7.62 10.14
N VAL A 22 -1.97 7.38 8.83
CA VAL A 22 -0.90 6.75 8.06
C VAL A 22 -0.33 7.75 7.08
N PHE A 23 0.99 7.85 7.04
CA PHE A 23 1.74 8.74 6.17
C PHE A 23 2.57 7.93 5.17
N GLU A 24 2.60 8.38 3.92
CA GLU A 24 3.61 8.00 2.94
C GLU A 24 4.76 9.02 3.02
N LEU A 25 6.01 8.55 3.13
CA LEU A 25 7.20 9.39 3.15
C LEU A 25 7.87 9.39 1.76
N PHE A 26 8.13 10.57 1.20
CA PHE A 26 8.68 10.74 -0.14
C PHE A 26 10.19 10.47 -0.21
N ALA A 27 10.61 9.26 0.18
CA ALA A 27 12.02 8.85 0.21
C ALA A 27 12.69 8.91 -1.18
N HIS A 28 11.92 8.77 -2.26
CA HIS A 28 12.38 8.97 -3.63
C HIS A 28 12.73 10.44 -3.98
N VAL A 29 12.23 11.42 -3.23
CA VAL A 29 12.48 12.87 -3.46
C VAL A 29 13.42 13.46 -2.41
N VAL A 30 13.19 13.13 -1.15
CA VAL A 30 13.90 13.67 0.02
C VAL A 30 14.30 12.53 0.97
N PRO A 31 15.22 11.63 0.53
CA PRO A 31 15.57 10.42 1.28
C PRO A 31 16.06 10.70 2.70
N LYS A 32 16.84 11.77 2.93
CA LYS A 32 17.34 12.09 4.28
C LYS A 32 16.23 12.61 5.19
N THR A 33 15.36 13.46 4.66
CA THR A 33 14.25 14.03 5.43
C THR A 33 13.23 12.95 5.77
N ALA A 34 12.92 12.07 4.81
CA ALA A 34 12.06 10.91 5.01
C ALA A 34 12.65 9.95 6.05
N GLU A 35 13.93 9.59 5.92
CA GLU A 35 14.60 8.67 6.85
C GLU A 35 14.64 9.20 8.28
N ASN A 36 14.90 10.50 8.46
CA ASN A 36 14.81 11.13 9.78
C ASN A 36 13.45 10.93 10.42
N PHE A 37 12.36 11.17 9.69
CA PHE A 37 11.02 11.00 10.23
C PHE A 37 10.68 9.54 10.51
N ARG A 38 11.03 8.63 9.59
CA ARG A 38 10.81 7.18 9.73
C ARG A 38 11.47 6.62 10.99
N ALA A 39 12.76 6.90 11.18
CA ALA A 39 13.52 6.45 12.34
C ALA A 39 13.02 7.06 13.65
N LEU A 40 12.49 8.29 13.64
CA LEU A 40 11.83 8.90 14.79
C LEU A 40 10.45 8.27 15.09
N CYS A 41 9.74 7.73 14.09
CA CYS A 41 8.54 6.93 14.34
C CYS A 41 8.88 5.60 15.03
N THR A 42 9.92 4.89 14.58
CA THR A 42 10.30 3.56 15.12
C THR A 42 11.08 3.66 16.43
N GLY A 43 11.87 4.72 16.59
CA GLY A 43 12.77 4.90 17.74
C GLY A 43 13.97 3.96 17.75
N GLU A 44 14.33 3.40 16.59
CA GLU A 44 15.44 2.45 16.44
C GLU A 44 16.82 3.06 16.72
N MET A 45 16.95 4.39 16.58
CA MET A 45 18.20 5.12 16.83
C MET A 45 18.53 5.28 18.33
N GLY A 46 17.68 4.79 19.24
CA GLY A 46 17.94 4.81 20.67
C GLY A 46 17.94 6.22 21.27
N LYS A 47 18.99 6.56 22.03
CA LYS A 47 19.13 7.87 22.69
C LYS A 47 19.88 8.86 21.80
N GLY A 48 19.34 10.07 21.69
CA GLY A 48 19.97 11.18 20.98
C GLY A 48 21.00 11.92 21.84
N LYS A 49 21.59 12.98 21.28
CA LYS A 49 22.66 13.75 21.95
C LYS A 49 22.13 14.54 23.14
N MET A 50 20.83 14.83 23.17
CA MET A 50 20.18 15.51 24.29
C MET A 50 19.76 14.53 25.42
N GLY A 51 20.17 13.25 25.33
CA GLY A 51 19.90 12.23 26.35
C GLY A 51 18.47 11.70 26.36
N LYS A 52 17.60 12.21 25.49
CA LYS A 52 16.22 11.73 25.28
C LYS A 52 16.20 10.65 24.19
N ARG A 53 15.20 9.78 24.22
CA ARG A 53 14.99 8.79 23.15
C ARG A 53 14.58 9.53 21.87
N LEU A 54 15.20 9.18 20.75
CA LEU A 54 14.87 9.70 19.42
C LEU A 54 13.56 9.04 18.94
N ASN A 55 12.44 9.41 19.54
CA ASN A 55 11.16 8.77 19.24
C ASN A 55 9.96 9.69 19.48
N PHE A 56 8.94 9.56 18.63
CA PHE A 56 7.71 10.37 18.73
C PHE A 56 6.67 9.87 19.74
N LEU A 57 6.85 8.68 20.35
CA LEU A 57 5.92 8.14 21.34
C LEU A 57 5.75 9.10 22.51
N GLY A 58 4.50 9.47 22.80
CA GLY A 58 4.14 10.41 23.86
C GLY A 58 4.39 11.87 23.52
N CYS A 59 4.91 12.20 22.33
CA CYS A 59 5.05 13.57 21.88
C CYS A 59 3.68 14.22 21.64
N VAL A 60 3.57 15.52 21.91
CA VAL A 60 2.33 16.28 21.77
C VAL A 60 2.34 17.14 20.50
N PHE A 61 1.15 17.35 19.93
CA PHE A 61 0.93 18.43 18.98
C PHE A 61 0.76 19.73 19.77
N HIS A 62 1.89 20.38 20.04
CA HIS A 62 1.98 21.56 20.91
C HIS A 62 1.40 22.83 20.27
N ARG A 63 1.18 22.84 18.94
CA ARG A 63 0.65 24.00 18.21
C ARG A 63 -0.30 23.57 17.10
N ILE A 64 -1.58 23.90 17.21
CA ILE A 64 -2.61 23.62 16.19
C ILE A 64 -3.37 24.90 15.85
N ILE A 65 -3.33 25.29 14.58
CA ILE A 65 -4.02 26.48 14.07
C ILE A 65 -5.05 26.04 13.03
N PRO A 66 -6.36 26.14 13.32
CA PRO A 66 -7.43 25.81 12.39
C PRO A 66 -7.30 26.57 11.06
N GLY A 67 -7.53 25.88 9.94
CA GLY A 67 -7.38 26.43 8.60
C GLY A 67 -5.93 26.61 8.14
N PHE A 68 -4.94 26.20 8.95
CA PHE A 68 -3.52 26.31 8.63
C PHE A 68 -2.78 24.97 8.77
N MET A 69 -2.47 24.53 10.00
CA MET A 69 -1.70 23.30 10.23
C MET A 69 -1.77 22.77 11.67
N CYS A 70 -1.37 21.50 11.84
CA CYS A 70 -1.13 20.83 13.12
C CYS A 70 0.37 20.53 13.27
N GLN A 71 1.06 21.15 14.24
CA GLN A 71 2.50 21.02 14.47
C GLN A 71 2.81 20.21 15.73
N GLY A 72 3.80 19.32 15.63
CA GLY A 72 4.26 18.42 16.68
C GLY A 72 5.74 18.07 16.53
N GLY A 73 6.17 16.98 17.17
CA GLY A 73 7.51 16.42 17.00
C GLY A 73 8.60 16.94 17.95
N ASP A 74 8.25 17.78 18.94
CA ASP A 74 9.16 18.11 20.04
C ASP A 74 9.05 17.07 21.16
N PHE A 75 9.86 16.03 21.10
CA PHE A 75 9.91 14.97 22.12
C PHE A 75 10.81 15.31 23.32
N THR A 76 11.51 16.46 23.28
CA THR A 76 12.46 16.82 24.34
C THR A 76 11.84 17.74 25.39
N ARG A 77 11.01 18.69 24.96
CA ARG A 77 10.38 19.72 25.81
C ARG A 77 8.85 19.75 25.64
N GLY A 78 8.35 19.40 24.47
CA GLY A 78 6.92 19.33 24.19
C GLY A 78 6.24 20.70 24.05
N ASP A 79 7.00 21.77 23.88
CA ASP A 79 6.50 23.15 23.80
C ASP A 79 6.90 23.87 22.49
N GLY A 80 7.66 23.21 21.63
CA GLY A 80 8.14 23.74 20.35
C GLY A 80 9.53 24.38 20.44
N THR A 81 10.15 24.44 21.63
CA THR A 81 11.52 24.96 21.81
C THR A 81 12.60 23.88 21.74
N GLY A 82 12.20 22.62 21.59
CA GLY A 82 13.11 21.47 21.57
C GLY A 82 13.08 20.63 20.28
N GLY A 83 13.53 19.40 20.42
CA GLY A 83 13.64 18.40 19.37
C GLY A 83 15.05 18.30 18.79
N GLU A 84 15.42 17.10 18.35
CA GLU A 84 16.67 16.85 17.61
C GLU A 84 16.42 15.81 16.52
N SER A 85 17.18 15.87 15.43
CA SER A 85 17.12 14.90 14.34
C SER A 85 17.99 13.67 14.63
N ILE A 86 17.82 12.61 13.85
CA ILE A 86 18.74 11.45 13.88
C ILE A 86 20.18 11.80 13.45
N TYR A 87 20.36 12.95 12.80
CA TYR A 87 21.65 13.47 12.34
C TYR A 87 22.32 14.43 13.35
N GLY A 88 21.67 14.67 14.50
CA GLY A 88 22.08 15.64 15.52
C GLY A 88 21.06 16.76 15.71
N ALA A 89 21.47 17.86 16.34
CA ALA A 89 20.54 18.94 16.72
C ALA A 89 19.75 19.50 15.53
N LYS A 90 20.42 19.70 14.38
CA LYS A 90 19.84 20.28 13.16
C LYS A 90 20.44 19.65 11.89
N PHE A 91 19.66 19.63 10.80
CA PHE A 91 20.12 19.25 9.46
C PHE A 91 19.60 20.20 8.37
N LYS A 92 20.26 20.16 7.20
CA LYS A 92 20.03 21.04 6.05
C LYS A 92 18.67 20.83 5.39
N ASP A 93 18.19 21.85 4.68
CA ASP A 93 17.05 21.69 3.76
C ASP A 93 17.49 20.82 2.59
N GLU A 94 16.80 19.71 2.34
CA GLU A 94 17.24 18.74 1.33
C GLU A 94 16.90 19.21 -0.10
N ASN A 95 15.65 19.60 -0.34
CA ASN A 95 15.21 20.35 -1.52
C ASN A 95 13.78 20.91 -1.29
N PHE A 96 13.29 21.69 -2.24
CA PHE A 96 11.93 22.26 -2.24
C PHE A 96 11.15 21.89 -3.50
N GLN A 97 11.35 20.68 -4.04
CA GLN A 97 10.65 20.22 -5.26
C GLN A 97 9.15 20.08 -5.02
N MET A 98 8.77 19.54 -3.86
CA MET A 98 7.39 19.37 -3.45
C MET A 98 6.85 20.68 -2.86
N ARG A 99 5.66 21.09 -3.31
CA ARG A 99 4.99 22.34 -2.93
C ARG A 99 3.82 22.08 -1.99
N HIS A 100 3.44 23.10 -1.21
CA HIS A 100 2.34 23.02 -0.23
C HIS A 100 0.97 23.26 -0.90
N THR A 101 0.63 22.43 -1.88
CA THR A 101 -0.52 22.64 -2.78
C THR A 101 -1.86 22.15 -2.24
N GLU A 102 -1.85 21.31 -1.22
CA GLU A 102 -3.06 20.65 -0.71
C GLU A 102 -2.99 20.41 0.80
N LYS A 103 -4.10 19.94 1.35
CA LYS A 103 -4.19 19.50 2.74
C LYS A 103 -3.58 18.10 2.90
N GLY A 104 -3.13 17.76 4.10
CA GLY A 104 -2.58 16.45 4.42
C GLY A 104 -1.11 16.27 4.05
N LEU A 105 -0.45 17.30 3.51
CA LEU A 105 1.00 17.29 3.30
C LEU A 105 1.74 17.36 4.65
N LEU A 106 2.80 16.56 4.75
CA LEU A 106 3.70 16.47 5.89
C LEU A 106 4.99 17.24 5.56
N SER A 107 5.36 18.19 6.41
CA SER A 107 6.45 19.14 6.13
C SER A 107 7.25 19.51 7.37
N MET A 108 8.53 19.83 7.20
CA MET A 108 9.45 20.10 8.30
C MET A 108 9.17 21.47 8.92
N ALA A 109 9.06 21.52 10.25
CA ALA A 109 9.13 22.79 10.98
C ALA A 109 10.61 23.17 11.19
N ASN A 110 10.93 24.45 11.00
CA ASN A 110 12.28 24.98 11.18
C ASN A 110 12.23 26.42 11.73
N SER A 111 13.40 26.95 12.06
CA SER A 111 13.60 28.33 12.56
C SER A 111 14.42 29.15 11.55
N GLY A 112 14.22 28.90 10.25
CA GLY A 112 15.00 29.47 9.16
C GLY A 112 15.80 28.41 8.39
N PRO A 113 16.52 28.81 7.32
CA PRO A 113 17.20 27.89 6.42
C PRO A 113 18.13 26.92 7.14
N ASN A 114 18.08 25.64 6.77
CA ASN A 114 18.95 24.57 7.26
C ASN A 114 18.87 24.30 8.77
N THR A 115 17.67 24.49 9.37
CA THR A 115 17.44 24.27 10.81
C THR A 115 16.36 23.20 11.09
N ASN A 116 16.27 22.20 10.22
CA ASN A 116 15.37 21.06 10.41
C ASN A 116 15.83 20.20 11.60
N GLY A 117 14.89 19.78 12.44
CA GLY A 117 15.15 18.92 13.60
C GLY A 117 14.22 17.70 13.58
N SER A 118 13.42 17.53 14.63
CA SER A 118 12.35 16.52 14.67
C SER A 118 10.95 17.09 14.49
N GLN A 119 10.79 18.41 14.62
CA GLN A 119 9.47 19.03 14.54
C GLN A 119 8.95 19.04 13.11
N PHE A 120 7.65 18.81 12.98
CA PHE A 120 6.94 18.71 11.71
C PHE A 120 5.56 19.34 11.84
N PHE A 121 4.92 19.60 10.72
CA PHE A 121 3.52 19.96 10.66
C PHE A 121 2.76 19.21 9.57
N ILE A 122 1.47 19.00 9.82
CA ILE A 122 0.51 18.47 8.87
C ILE A 122 -0.37 19.63 8.41
N THR A 123 -0.41 19.89 7.10
CA THR A 123 -1.25 20.93 6.53
C THR A 123 -2.73 20.53 6.60
N VAL A 124 -3.62 21.49 6.88
CA VAL A 124 -5.09 21.29 6.78
C VAL A 124 -5.72 22.03 5.61
N LYS A 125 -4.91 22.85 4.92
CA LYS A 125 -5.22 23.59 3.70
C LYS A 125 -3.91 23.77 2.90
N ALA A 126 -4.01 24.11 1.62
CA ALA A 126 -2.87 24.58 0.84
C ALA A 126 -2.20 25.80 1.49
N THR A 127 -0.87 25.80 1.59
CA THR A 127 -0.05 26.82 2.25
C THR A 127 1.13 27.29 1.38
N PRO A 128 0.89 27.83 0.17
CA PRO A 128 1.95 28.15 -0.80
C PRO A 128 2.96 29.20 -0.32
N HIS A 129 2.62 30.00 0.71
CA HIS A 129 3.55 30.96 1.33
C HIS A 129 4.72 30.30 2.09
N LEU A 130 4.64 28.98 2.31
CA LEU A 130 5.69 28.13 2.90
C LEU A 130 6.61 27.47 1.85
N ASP A 131 6.27 27.56 0.56
CA ASP A 131 7.10 27.03 -0.53
C ASP A 131 8.50 27.66 -0.50
N GLY A 132 9.53 26.85 -0.72
CA GLY A 132 10.93 27.30 -0.67
C GLY A 132 11.47 27.56 0.75
N LYS A 133 10.67 27.34 1.80
CA LYS A 133 11.06 27.58 3.20
C LYS A 133 10.98 26.33 4.07
N HIS A 134 10.04 25.44 3.77
CA HIS A 134 9.81 24.20 4.52
C HIS A 134 9.85 23.01 3.56
N VAL A 135 10.60 21.97 3.92
CA VAL A 135 10.74 20.76 3.11
C VAL A 135 9.48 19.91 3.27
N VAL A 136 8.70 19.74 2.20
CA VAL A 136 7.60 18.76 2.15
C VAL A 136 8.21 17.38 1.90
N PHE A 137 7.91 16.43 2.79
CA PHE A 137 8.57 15.12 2.77
C PHE A 137 7.61 13.93 2.88
N GLY A 138 6.31 14.16 2.90
CA GLY A 138 5.32 13.10 2.88
C GLY A 138 3.90 13.62 2.78
N LYS A 139 2.94 12.71 2.88
CA LYS A 139 1.51 13.03 2.94
C LYS A 139 0.73 12.01 3.74
N VAL A 140 -0.39 12.43 4.30
CA VAL A 140 -1.40 11.54 4.88
C VAL A 140 -2.06 10.75 3.76
N ILE A 141 -2.04 9.42 3.87
CA ILE A 141 -2.70 8.50 2.93
C ILE A 141 -3.91 7.79 3.55
N SER A 142 -4.02 7.77 4.88
CA SER A 142 -5.18 7.24 5.61
C SER A 142 -5.33 7.97 6.95
N GLY A 143 -6.57 8.07 7.46
CA GLY A 143 -6.85 8.68 8.76
C GLY A 143 -6.92 10.21 8.77
N TYR A 144 -7.20 10.85 7.64
CA TYR A 144 -7.28 12.32 7.57
C TYR A 144 -8.39 12.90 8.48
N GLU A 145 -9.46 12.15 8.72
CA GLU A 145 -10.51 12.49 9.68
C GLU A 145 -9.98 12.64 11.12
N VAL A 146 -8.89 11.95 11.47
CA VAL A 146 -8.19 12.11 12.76
C VAL A 146 -7.51 13.49 12.80
N VAL A 147 -6.86 13.90 11.71
CA VAL A 147 -6.27 15.24 11.58
C VAL A 147 -7.35 16.32 11.73
N GLN A 148 -8.53 16.12 11.14
CA GLN A 148 -9.66 17.05 11.32
C GLN A 148 -10.16 17.12 12.76
N LYS A 149 -10.19 16.00 13.49
CA LYS A 149 -10.52 16.00 14.93
C LYS A 149 -9.47 16.77 15.73
N MET A 150 -8.18 16.61 15.41
CA MET A 150 -7.09 17.35 16.05
C MET A 150 -7.20 18.86 15.77
N GLU A 151 -7.50 19.24 14.52
CA GLU A 151 -7.66 20.64 14.09
C GLU A 151 -8.71 21.37 14.93
N ARG A 152 -9.85 20.72 15.23
CA ARG A 152 -10.93 21.28 16.07
C ARG A 152 -10.51 21.55 17.51
N CYS A 153 -9.40 21.00 17.97
CA CYS A 153 -8.82 21.30 19.28
C CYS A 153 -7.92 22.54 19.26
N GLY A 154 -7.58 23.09 18.09
CA GLY A 154 -6.68 24.23 17.95
C GLY A 154 -7.33 25.59 18.19
N SER A 155 -6.51 26.64 18.14
CA SER A 155 -6.94 28.04 18.23
C SER A 155 -6.09 28.92 17.32
N SER A 156 -6.48 30.18 17.13
CA SER A 156 -5.68 31.16 16.36
C SER A 156 -4.28 31.38 16.93
N SER A 157 -4.12 31.25 18.25
CA SER A 157 -2.83 31.33 18.94
C SER A 157 -1.96 30.07 18.77
N GLY A 158 -2.54 28.98 18.26
CA GLY A 158 -1.91 27.67 18.22
C GLY A 158 -2.11 26.84 19.48
N LYS A 159 -2.53 27.42 20.61
CA LYS A 159 -2.83 26.66 21.83
C LYS A 159 -3.97 25.67 21.59
N THR A 160 -3.86 24.48 22.17
CA THR A 160 -4.88 23.44 22.07
C THR A 160 -5.80 23.42 23.29
N SER A 161 -7.09 23.17 23.07
CA SER A 161 -8.10 23.01 24.14
C SER A 161 -8.05 21.64 24.82
N LYS A 162 -7.46 20.65 24.13
CA LYS A 162 -7.22 19.29 24.61
C LYS A 162 -5.77 18.92 24.40
N LYS A 163 -5.24 17.99 25.20
CA LYS A 163 -3.90 17.44 25.00
C LYS A 163 -3.93 16.44 23.86
N VAL A 164 -3.39 16.84 22.70
CA VAL A 164 -3.27 15.98 21.52
C VAL A 164 -1.93 15.27 21.55
N THR A 165 -1.93 13.95 21.74
CA THR A 165 -0.71 13.14 21.96
C THR A 165 -0.60 12.03 20.93
N ILE A 166 0.63 11.74 20.50
CA ILE A 166 0.98 10.53 19.75
C ILE A 166 1.03 9.39 20.76
N HIS A 167 -0.06 8.61 20.82
CA HIS A 167 -0.22 7.49 21.76
C HIS A 167 0.61 6.28 21.36
N SER A 168 0.73 6.02 20.06
CA SER A 168 1.60 4.99 19.48
C SER A 168 2.13 5.48 18.13
N CYS A 169 3.33 5.04 17.75
CA CYS A 169 3.92 5.36 16.46
C CYS A 169 4.87 4.26 16.01
N GLY A 170 5.07 4.17 14.70
CA GLY A 170 5.99 3.22 14.11
C GLY A 170 6.01 3.32 12.60
N GLU A 171 6.84 2.47 12.01
CA GLU A 171 6.75 2.17 10.59
C GLU A 171 5.66 1.13 10.40
N GLU A 172 4.78 1.34 9.43
CA GLU A 172 3.91 0.26 8.98
C GLU A 172 4.83 -0.78 8.38
N VAL A 173 4.70 -2.01 8.87
CA VAL A 173 5.20 -3.13 8.08
C VAL A 173 4.28 -3.17 6.88
N VAL A 174 4.70 -2.52 5.79
CA VAL A 174 4.21 -2.88 4.47
C VAL A 174 4.72 -4.29 4.28
N GLU A 175 3.94 -5.26 4.76
CA GLU A 175 3.97 -6.56 4.12
C GLU A 175 3.67 -6.23 2.66
N ASP A 176 4.60 -6.57 1.76
CA ASP A 176 4.39 -6.51 0.31
C ASP A 176 3.06 -7.20 -0.01
N ALA A 177 1.97 -6.43 -0.10
CA ALA A 177 0.62 -7.00 -0.13
C ALA A 177 0.42 -8.04 1.01
N PRO A 178 -0.65 -8.83 1.06
CA PRO A 178 -0.61 -10.04 1.86
C PRO A 178 0.56 -10.88 1.33
N LYS A 179 1.56 -11.19 2.17
CA LYS A 179 2.32 -12.41 1.93
C LYS A 179 1.26 -13.53 1.83
N PRO A 180 1.29 -14.38 0.78
CA PRO A 180 0.51 -15.59 0.81
C PRO A 180 0.77 -16.28 2.16
N PRO A 181 -0.25 -16.92 2.78
CA PRO A 181 -0.12 -17.57 4.08
C PRO A 181 1.21 -18.34 4.13
N PRO A 182 1.92 -18.36 5.29
CA PRO A 182 3.31 -18.77 5.39
C PRO A 182 3.52 -19.96 4.48
N ALA A 183 4.44 -19.84 3.52
CA ALA A 183 4.72 -20.92 2.59
C ALA A 183 4.88 -22.20 3.42
N LYS A 184 3.86 -23.06 3.38
CA LYS A 184 4.09 -24.48 3.58
C LYS A 184 5.20 -24.75 2.61
N LYS A 185 6.41 -25.05 3.13
CA LYS A 185 7.64 -25.35 2.40
C LYS A 185 7.32 -25.50 0.93
N GLN A 186 7.73 -24.54 0.07
CA GLN A 186 7.59 -24.69 -1.38
C GLN A 186 8.09 -26.10 -1.69
N LYS A 187 7.15 -26.99 -1.98
CA LYS A 187 7.49 -28.32 -2.47
C LYS A 187 8.08 -28.00 -3.82
N THR A 188 9.39 -28.19 -3.97
CA THR A 188 9.99 -28.31 -5.29
C THR A 188 9.06 -29.22 -6.08
N LEU A 189 8.42 -28.71 -7.13
CA LEU A 189 7.55 -29.51 -7.99
C LEU A 189 8.33 -30.76 -8.39
N ALA A 190 7.68 -31.92 -8.33
CA ALA A 190 8.32 -33.10 -8.87
C ALA A 190 8.56 -32.85 -10.37
N ALA A 191 9.65 -33.39 -10.92
CA ALA A 191 9.94 -33.28 -12.33
C ALA A 191 8.73 -33.76 -13.16
N GLY A 192 8.12 -32.87 -13.96
CA GLY A 192 6.95 -33.17 -14.78
C GLY A 192 5.59 -32.71 -14.25
N GLU A 193 5.55 -31.88 -13.22
CA GLU A 193 4.33 -31.22 -12.72
C GLU A 193 4.28 -29.73 -13.08
N VAL A 194 3.07 -29.17 -13.20
CA VAL A 194 2.84 -27.72 -13.40
C VAL A 194 1.79 -27.20 -12.42
N GLN A 195 1.82 -25.91 -12.15
CA GLN A 195 0.74 -25.19 -11.48
C GLN A 195 0.27 -24.03 -12.35
N VAL A 196 -1.05 -23.96 -12.58
CA VAL A 196 -1.66 -22.91 -13.39
C VAL A 196 -2.87 -22.30 -12.70
N LEU A 197 -3.13 -21.04 -13.05
CA LEU A 197 -4.41 -20.40 -12.85
C LEU A 197 -5.20 -20.48 -14.14
N HIS A 198 -6.53 -20.60 -14.03
CA HIS A 198 -7.40 -20.52 -15.20
C HIS A 198 -8.63 -19.64 -14.99
N ILE A 199 -9.09 -19.04 -16.09
CA ILE A 199 -10.44 -18.48 -16.21
C ILE A 199 -11.16 -19.32 -17.24
N ILE A 200 -12.22 -20.01 -16.82
CA ILE A 200 -13.09 -20.73 -17.74
C ILE A 200 -14.37 -19.94 -17.98
N ARG A 201 -14.75 -19.78 -19.24
CA ARG A 201 -16.08 -19.34 -19.63
C ARG A 201 -16.81 -20.50 -20.26
N LYS A 202 -17.91 -20.92 -19.64
CA LYS A 202 -18.74 -21.99 -20.21
C LYS A 202 -19.68 -21.40 -21.26
N HIS A 203 -20.17 -22.26 -22.13
CA HIS A 203 -21.12 -21.93 -23.19
C HIS A 203 -22.18 -23.05 -23.29
N LYS A 204 -23.20 -22.85 -24.12
CA LYS A 204 -24.30 -23.82 -24.30
C LYS A 204 -23.86 -25.23 -24.70
N GLY A 205 -22.68 -25.36 -25.31
CA GLY A 205 -22.08 -26.63 -25.75
C GLY A 205 -21.11 -27.25 -24.75
N SER A 206 -20.89 -26.61 -23.60
CA SER A 206 -20.05 -27.17 -22.55
C SER A 206 -20.75 -28.35 -21.88
N ARG A 207 -20.00 -29.38 -21.49
CA ARG A 207 -20.47 -30.60 -20.82
C ARG A 207 -21.40 -30.34 -19.62
N ARG A 208 -21.20 -29.22 -18.93
CA ARG A 208 -22.07 -28.75 -17.83
C ARG A 208 -22.30 -27.24 -17.99
N PRO A 209 -23.32 -26.79 -18.75
CA PRO A 209 -23.56 -25.40 -19.10
C PRO A 209 -24.24 -24.64 -17.96
N SER A 210 -23.63 -24.70 -16.77
CA SER A 210 -24.05 -24.03 -15.55
C SER A 210 -22.82 -23.70 -14.71
N SER A 211 -22.90 -22.66 -13.90
CA SER A 211 -21.83 -22.26 -12.99
C SER A 211 -22.36 -22.03 -11.59
N TRP A 212 -21.46 -21.73 -10.67
CA TRP A 212 -21.82 -21.36 -9.30
C TRP A 212 -22.52 -19.99 -9.22
N ARG A 213 -22.54 -19.20 -10.31
CA ARG A 213 -23.23 -17.90 -10.41
C ARG A 213 -24.48 -17.94 -11.27
N GLN A 214 -24.63 -18.95 -12.12
CA GLN A 214 -25.69 -19.00 -13.13
C GLN A 214 -26.14 -20.43 -13.37
N GLU A 215 -27.43 -20.68 -13.16
CA GLU A 215 -28.01 -22.03 -13.27
C GLU A 215 -28.04 -22.58 -14.71
N SER A 216 -28.18 -21.70 -15.71
CA SER A 216 -28.19 -22.07 -17.13
C SER A 216 -27.44 -21.06 -17.97
N ILE A 217 -26.41 -21.51 -18.69
CA ILE A 217 -25.55 -20.69 -19.55
C ILE A 217 -25.94 -20.92 -21.01
N THR A 218 -26.39 -19.85 -21.66
CA THR A 218 -26.94 -19.88 -23.02
C THR A 218 -26.03 -19.25 -24.07
N CYS A 219 -24.93 -18.60 -23.66
CA CYS A 219 -24.01 -17.95 -24.61
C CYS A 219 -23.36 -18.96 -25.57
N SER A 220 -22.98 -18.46 -26.74
CA SER A 220 -22.31 -19.24 -27.77
C SER A 220 -20.84 -19.49 -27.44
N LYS A 221 -20.22 -20.45 -28.14
CA LYS A 221 -18.78 -20.73 -28.00
C LYS A 221 -17.96 -19.50 -28.39
N ASP A 222 -18.35 -18.82 -29.45
CA ASP A 222 -17.63 -17.65 -29.98
C ASP A 222 -17.72 -16.45 -29.04
N GLU A 223 -18.88 -16.23 -28.40
CA GLU A 223 -19.05 -15.20 -27.38
C GLU A 223 -18.18 -15.48 -26.14
N ALA A 224 -18.13 -16.74 -25.69
CA ALA A 224 -17.27 -17.15 -24.58
C ALA A 224 -15.79 -16.95 -24.92
N GLY A 225 -15.38 -17.31 -26.14
CA GLY A 225 -14.02 -17.11 -26.63
C GLY A 225 -13.65 -15.63 -26.77
N GLN A 226 -14.53 -14.80 -27.33
CA GLN A 226 -14.30 -13.36 -27.50
C GLN A 226 -14.14 -12.67 -26.15
N PHE A 227 -14.99 -13.00 -25.17
CA PHE A 227 -14.87 -12.46 -23.82
C PHE A 227 -13.50 -12.73 -23.21
N LEU A 228 -12.99 -13.96 -23.35
CA LEU A 228 -11.66 -14.30 -22.84
C LEU A 228 -10.52 -13.63 -23.62
N LYS A 229 -10.68 -13.39 -24.93
CA LYS A 229 -9.72 -12.60 -25.72
C LYS A 229 -9.63 -11.16 -25.21
N ASP A 230 -10.76 -10.54 -24.90
CA ASP A 230 -10.80 -9.19 -24.35
C ASP A 230 -10.14 -9.13 -22.97
N LEU A 231 -10.35 -10.15 -22.13
CA LEU A 231 -9.63 -10.27 -20.85
C LEU A 231 -8.12 -10.45 -21.05
N ARG A 232 -7.70 -11.28 -22.01
CA ARG A 232 -6.28 -11.48 -22.36
C ARG A 232 -5.64 -10.15 -22.77
N GLN A 233 -6.30 -9.33 -23.60
CA GLN A 233 -5.79 -8.00 -23.97
C GLN A 233 -5.61 -7.07 -22.76
N LYS A 234 -6.53 -7.07 -21.79
CA LYS A 234 -6.42 -6.27 -20.55
C LYS A 234 -5.28 -6.71 -19.62
N LEU A 235 -4.79 -7.93 -19.81
CA LEU A 235 -3.69 -8.53 -19.05
C LEU A 235 -2.34 -8.39 -19.78
N GLN A 236 -2.32 -8.03 -21.06
CA GLN A 236 -1.08 -7.80 -21.81
C GLN A 236 -0.32 -6.58 -21.27
N GLY A 237 1.01 -6.67 -21.26
CA GLY A 237 1.90 -5.58 -20.85
C GLY A 237 2.09 -5.40 -19.34
N LEU A 238 1.49 -6.25 -18.52
CA LEU A 238 1.70 -6.25 -17.06
C LEU A 238 2.99 -7.01 -16.69
N ASN A 239 3.63 -6.60 -15.60
CA ASN A 239 4.71 -7.39 -15.00
C ASN A 239 4.15 -8.67 -14.36
N ALA A 240 5.01 -9.65 -14.06
CA ALA A 240 4.59 -10.98 -13.59
C ALA A 240 3.73 -10.95 -12.30
N LEU A 241 4.02 -10.05 -11.37
CA LEU A 241 3.29 -9.94 -10.10
C LEU A 241 1.91 -9.34 -10.33
N ASP A 242 1.84 -8.20 -11.02
CA ASP A 242 0.58 -7.53 -11.35
C ASP A 242 -0.30 -8.41 -12.26
N LEU A 243 0.32 -9.17 -13.17
CA LEU A 243 -0.36 -10.13 -14.04
C LEU A 243 -1.05 -11.21 -13.21
N GLN A 244 -0.33 -11.85 -12.28
CA GLN A 244 -0.89 -12.91 -11.45
C GLN A 244 -2.04 -12.39 -10.56
N THR A 245 -1.84 -11.26 -9.88
CA THR A 245 -2.86 -10.65 -9.02
C THR A 245 -4.11 -10.30 -9.82
N LYS A 246 -3.95 -9.58 -10.93
CA LYS A 246 -5.08 -9.16 -11.77
C LYS A 246 -5.79 -10.35 -12.41
N PHE A 247 -5.05 -11.39 -12.80
CA PHE A 247 -5.64 -12.64 -13.29
C PHE A 247 -6.51 -13.32 -12.22
N GLN A 248 -6.02 -13.40 -10.98
CA GLN A 248 -6.78 -14.00 -9.87
C GLN A 248 -8.08 -13.24 -9.58
N ASP A 249 -8.05 -11.91 -9.66
CA ASP A 249 -9.24 -11.10 -9.45
C ASP A 249 -10.27 -11.27 -10.58
N LEU A 250 -9.82 -11.27 -11.83
CA LEU A 250 -10.67 -11.60 -12.98
C LEU A 250 -11.22 -13.03 -12.90
N ALA A 251 -10.45 -13.98 -12.36
CA ALA A 251 -10.92 -15.34 -12.16
C ALA A 251 -12.02 -15.43 -11.11
N LYS A 252 -11.90 -14.71 -9.98
CA LYS A 252 -12.96 -14.63 -8.95
C LYS A 252 -14.24 -14.03 -9.55
N GLU A 253 -14.10 -12.99 -10.34
CA GLU A 253 -15.23 -12.24 -10.90
C GLU A 253 -15.91 -13.00 -12.05
N HIS A 254 -15.14 -13.60 -12.96
CA HIS A 254 -15.65 -14.06 -14.25
C HIS A 254 -15.54 -15.56 -14.51
N SER A 255 -14.75 -16.34 -13.75
CA SER A 255 -14.58 -17.78 -14.02
C SER A 255 -15.79 -18.61 -13.58
N ASP A 256 -16.31 -19.44 -14.48
CA ASP A 256 -17.46 -20.32 -14.25
C ASP A 256 -17.11 -21.64 -13.54
N CYS A 257 -15.84 -21.83 -13.17
CA CYS A 257 -15.37 -22.92 -12.34
C CYS A 257 -15.44 -22.56 -10.84
N GLY A 258 -15.58 -23.58 -9.98
CA GLY A 258 -15.46 -23.40 -8.53
C GLY A 258 -14.07 -22.94 -8.07
N SER A 259 -13.03 -23.11 -8.90
CA SER A 259 -11.68 -22.55 -8.68
C SER A 259 -11.68 -21.02 -8.62
N ALA A 260 -12.73 -20.35 -9.09
CA ALA A 260 -12.92 -18.90 -8.94
C ALA A 260 -12.73 -18.44 -7.48
N LYS A 261 -13.20 -19.23 -6.50
CA LYS A 261 -13.03 -18.93 -5.06
C LYS A 261 -11.56 -18.91 -4.60
N LYS A 262 -10.67 -19.51 -5.40
CA LYS A 262 -9.22 -19.57 -5.20
C LYS A 262 -8.45 -18.78 -6.27
N GLY A 263 -9.10 -17.80 -6.92
CA GLY A 263 -8.47 -17.01 -7.98
C GLY A 263 -8.11 -17.81 -9.23
N GLY A 264 -8.84 -18.89 -9.51
CA GLY A 264 -8.61 -19.75 -10.66
C GLY A 264 -7.55 -20.83 -10.45
N ASP A 265 -6.98 -20.96 -9.24
CA ASP A 265 -5.96 -21.97 -8.94
C ASP A 265 -6.54 -23.40 -8.99
N LEU A 266 -5.95 -24.23 -9.86
CA LEU A 266 -6.27 -25.65 -10.00
C LEU A 266 -5.40 -26.55 -9.14
N GLY A 267 -4.39 -25.99 -8.46
CA GLY A 267 -3.34 -26.73 -7.79
C GLY A 267 -2.35 -27.37 -8.76
N VAL A 268 -1.44 -28.17 -8.21
CA VAL A 268 -0.41 -28.88 -8.96
C VAL A 268 -1.00 -30.11 -9.66
N PHE A 269 -0.66 -30.31 -10.93
CA PHE A 269 -0.99 -31.54 -11.65
C PHE A 269 0.11 -31.98 -12.61
N GLY A 270 0.23 -33.30 -12.78
CA GLY A 270 1.07 -33.94 -13.79
C GLY A 270 0.28 -34.34 -15.04
N LYS A 271 0.96 -34.98 -16.00
CA LYS A 271 0.35 -35.47 -17.25
C LYS A 271 -0.78 -36.50 -17.00
N GLY A 272 -1.77 -36.52 -17.88
CA GLY A 272 -2.95 -37.39 -17.83
C GLY A 272 -4.00 -37.01 -16.77
N ARG A 273 -3.90 -35.83 -16.15
CA ARG A 273 -4.82 -35.39 -15.08
C ARG A 273 -5.87 -34.40 -15.55
N MET A 274 -5.65 -33.75 -16.70
CA MET A 274 -6.55 -32.76 -17.27
C MET A 274 -7.01 -33.18 -18.68
N GLN A 275 -7.99 -32.46 -19.24
CA GLN A 275 -8.37 -32.67 -20.65
C GLN A 275 -7.19 -32.33 -21.56
N LYS A 276 -6.97 -33.16 -22.60
CA LYS A 276 -5.78 -33.14 -23.45
C LYS A 276 -5.37 -31.73 -23.91
N ALA A 277 -6.30 -30.96 -24.48
CA ALA A 277 -6.00 -29.61 -24.96
C ALA A 277 -5.60 -28.63 -23.84
N PHE A 278 -6.23 -28.72 -22.67
CA PHE A 278 -5.87 -27.91 -21.50
C PHE A 278 -4.49 -28.28 -20.96
N GLU A 279 -4.21 -29.58 -20.91
CA GLU A 279 -2.94 -30.11 -20.45
C GLU A 279 -1.79 -29.67 -21.38
N GLU A 280 -1.91 -29.93 -22.69
CA GLU A 280 -0.92 -29.54 -23.69
C GLU A 280 -0.62 -28.05 -23.63
N ALA A 281 -1.65 -27.20 -23.52
CA ALA A 281 -1.47 -25.76 -23.36
C ALA A 281 -0.75 -25.41 -22.04
N SER A 282 -1.14 -26.02 -20.92
CA SER A 282 -0.53 -25.75 -19.62
C SER A 282 0.96 -26.11 -19.56
N PHE A 283 1.35 -27.23 -20.18
CA PHE A 283 2.74 -27.70 -20.23
C PHE A 283 3.58 -26.95 -21.26
N ALA A 284 2.98 -26.37 -22.31
CA ALA A 284 3.68 -25.59 -23.32
C ALA A 284 4.09 -24.19 -22.83
N LEU A 285 3.37 -23.62 -21.86
CA LEU A 285 3.63 -22.28 -21.32
C LEU A 285 4.92 -22.23 -20.49
N GLN A 286 5.61 -21.09 -20.54
CA GLN A 286 6.62 -20.71 -19.56
C GLN A 286 5.97 -20.13 -18.30
N VAL A 287 6.68 -20.14 -17.18
CA VAL A 287 6.19 -19.51 -15.94
C VAL A 287 5.99 -18.01 -16.16
N GLY A 288 4.81 -17.50 -15.85
CA GLY A 288 4.38 -16.13 -16.11
C GLY A 288 3.73 -15.90 -17.48
N GLU A 289 3.58 -16.94 -18.29
CA GLU A 289 3.00 -16.83 -19.64
C GLU A 289 1.49 -17.12 -19.67
N LEU A 290 0.76 -16.38 -20.51
CA LEU A 290 -0.66 -16.59 -20.79
C LEU A 290 -0.86 -17.45 -22.04
N SER A 291 -1.75 -18.44 -21.98
CA SER A 291 -2.18 -19.19 -23.16
C SER A 291 -3.05 -18.37 -24.10
N ASP A 292 -3.06 -18.72 -25.38
CA ASP A 292 -4.22 -18.43 -26.23
C ASP A 292 -5.48 -19.12 -25.67
N ILE A 293 -6.64 -18.83 -26.26
CA ILE A 293 -7.89 -19.42 -25.78
C ILE A 293 -7.89 -20.92 -26.10
N VAL A 294 -8.02 -21.72 -25.05
CA VAL A 294 -8.01 -23.18 -25.13
C VAL A 294 -9.44 -23.69 -25.04
N SER A 295 -9.93 -24.31 -26.11
CA SER A 295 -11.23 -24.96 -26.11
C SER A 295 -11.16 -26.36 -25.52
N THR A 296 -12.13 -26.72 -24.68
CA THR A 296 -12.31 -28.07 -24.12
C THR A 296 -13.80 -28.42 -24.02
N ASP A 297 -14.13 -29.66 -23.67
CA ASP A 297 -15.52 -30.05 -23.40
C ASP A 297 -16.10 -29.30 -22.20
N SER A 298 -15.27 -28.76 -21.31
CA SER A 298 -15.74 -27.98 -20.16
C SER A 298 -16.10 -26.54 -20.52
N GLY A 299 -15.64 -26.02 -21.65
CA GLY A 299 -15.72 -24.60 -22.03
C GLY A 299 -14.42 -24.05 -22.58
N GLU A 300 -14.37 -22.74 -22.74
CA GLU A 300 -13.21 -21.99 -23.21
C GLU A 300 -12.36 -21.55 -22.01
N HIS A 301 -11.03 -21.63 -22.13
CA HIS A 301 -10.11 -21.32 -21.04
C HIS A 301 -9.07 -20.30 -21.46
N LEU A 302 -8.76 -19.41 -20.52
CA LEU A 302 -7.52 -18.64 -20.50
C LEU A 302 -6.66 -19.17 -19.35
N ILE A 303 -5.39 -19.50 -19.61
CA ILE A 303 -4.50 -20.15 -18.65
C ILE A 303 -3.31 -19.23 -18.39
N LEU A 304 -2.90 -19.11 -17.13
CA LEU A 304 -1.64 -18.48 -16.70
C LEU A 304 -0.81 -19.50 -15.95
N ARG A 305 0.41 -19.79 -16.42
CA ARG A 305 1.31 -20.68 -15.69
C ARG A 305 2.01 -19.94 -14.56
N ILE A 306 1.94 -20.49 -13.35
CA ILE A 306 2.55 -19.89 -12.15
C ILE A 306 3.71 -20.72 -11.58
N GLN A 307 3.77 -22.03 -11.85
CA GLN A 307 4.93 -22.89 -11.58
C GLN A 307 5.06 -24.01 -12.64
#